data_AF-A0A4W6FPT8-F1
#
_entry.id   AF-A0A4W6FPT8-F1
#
_cell.length_a   1.000
_cell.length_b   1.000
_cell.length_c   1.000
_cell.angle_alpha   90.00
_cell.angle_beta   90.00
_cell.angle_gamma   90.00
#
_symmetry.space_group_name_H-M   'P 1'
#
loop_
_entity.id
_entity.type
_entity.pdbx_description
1 polymer ?
#
loop_
_entity_poly.entity_id
_entity_poly.type
_entity_poly.pdbx_seq_one_letter_code
_entity_poly.pdbx_strand_id
1 'polypeptide(L)'
;MYNDSISVCACCYIELLVGLYITMCLNCLSVHVLPDKPMSRKPSEVIAENSDFIGAFHKARQEPTKKYTMPLTESQEIGWVSTPLIPSNRHDQRFNFYRFSTDVTKHQESALRK
;
A
#
# COMPACT_ATOMS: atom_id res chain seq x y z
N MET A 1 2.89 43.75 -32.51
CA MET A 1 1.69 43.52 -31.66
C MET A 1 1.56 42.02 -31.45
N TYR A 2 1.42 41.61 -30.20
CA TYR A 2 1.42 40.24 -29.66
C TYR A 2 2.78 39.50 -29.68
N ASN A 3 3.38 39.08 -28.58
CA ASN A 3 3.40 39.46 -27.17
C ASN A 3 4.33 38.42 -26.53
N ASP A 4 5.40 38.88 -25.88
CA ASP A 4 6.39 38.09 -25.15
C ASP A 4 5.78 37.49 -23.85
N SER A 5 4.79 36.59 -23.96
CA SER A 5 3.98 36.15 -22.80
C SER A 5 4.01 34.65 -22.48
N ILE A 6 4.80 33.83 -23.18
CA ILE A 6 4.71 32.36 -23.02
C ILE A 6 5.83 31.79 -22.12
N SER A 7 6.94 32.51 -21.93
CA SER A 7 8.07 32.02 -21.11
C SER A 7 7.81 31.99 -19.59
N VAL A 8 6.73 32.60 -19.10
CA VAL A 8 6.43 32.69 -17.66
C VAL A 8 5.63 31.48 -17.15
N CYS A 9 5.12 30.62 -18.04
CA CYS A 9 4.08 29.67 -17.65
C CYS A 9 4.59 28.28 -17.22
N ALA A 10 5.70 27.79 -17.78
CA ALA A 10 6.20 26.44 -17.49
C ALA A 10 6.91 26.33 -16.14
N CYS A 11 7.78 27.30 -15.78
CA CYS A 11 8.45 27.30 -14.48
C CYS A 11 7.48 27.52 -13.31
N CYS A 12 6.47 28.38 -13.46
CA CYS A 12 5.44 28.57 -12.43
C CYS A 12 4.60 27.29 -12.20
N TYR A 13 4.35 26.49 -13.24
CA TYR A 13 3.58 25.25 -13.10
C TYR A 13 4.34 24.18 -12.31
N ILE A 14 5.65 24.09 -12.51
CA ILE A 14 6.51 23.12 -11.80
C ILE A 14 6.65 23.48 -10.33
N GLU A 15 6.86 24.77 -10.01
CA GLU A 15 6.93 25.26 -8.62
C GLU A 15 5.60 25.05 -7.87
N LEU A 16 4.45 25.28 -8.52
CA LEU A 16 3.12 25.04 -7.93
C LEU A 16 2.84 23.54 -7.70
N LEU A 17 3.29 22.66 -8.60
CA LEU A 17 3.14 21.20 -8.46
C LEU A 17 4.01 20.64 -7.33
N VAL A 18 5.25 21.11 -7.21
CA VAL A 18 6.16 20.73 -6.12
C VAL A 18 5.62 21.24 -4.78
N GLY A 19 5.12 22.49 -4.73
CA GLY A 19 4.47 23.04 -3.54
C GLY A 19 3.21 22.27 -3.11
N LEU A 20 2.37 21.86 -4.05
CA LEU A 20 1.17 21.05 -3.77
C LEU A 20 1.54 19.63 -3.29
N TYR A 21 2.56 19.01 -3.89
CA TYR A 21 3.06 17.69 -3.51
C TYR A 21 3.66 17.69 -2.10
N ILE A 22 4.48 18.70 -1.77
CA ILE A 22 5.05 18.90 -0.44
C ILE A 22 3.93 19.16 0.59
N THR A 23 2.96 20.02 0.27
CA THR A 23 1.84 20.32 1.17
C THR A 23 0.95 19.09 1.42
N MET A 24 0.70 18.26 0.39
CA MET A 24 0.00 16.98 0.54
C MET A 24 0.80 15.99 1.42
N CYS A 25 2.11 15.90 1.22
CA CYS A 25 2.99 15.04 2.03
C CYS A 25 3.08 15.51 3.50
N LEU A 26 3.12 16.81 3.77
CA LEU A 26 3.05 17.36 5.13
C LEU A 26 1.68 17.14 5.79
N ASN A 27 0.57 17.26 5.04
CA ASN A 27 -0.78 16.99 5.57
C ASN A 27 -1.00 15.51 5.92
N CYS A 28 -0.29 14.58 5.26
CA CYS A 28 -0.37 13.16 5.60
C CYS A 28 0.31 12.84 6.95
N LEU A 29 1.26 13.67 7.41
CA LEU A 29 2.00 13.44 8.64
C LEU A 29 1.21 13.84 9.90
N SER A 30 0.23 14.75 9.78
CA SER A 30 -0.42 15.39 10.93
C SER A 30 -1.77 14.80 11.36
N VAL A 31 -2.23 13.67 10.81
CA VAL A 31 -3.56 13.09 11.15
C VAL A 31 -3.47 11.87 12.08
N HIS A 32 -2.26 11.39 12.39
CA HIS A 32 -2.12 10.35 13.39
C HIS A 32 -2.18 10.95 14.79
N VAL A 33 -3.38 11.03 15.36
CA VAL A 33 -3.55 11.15 16.81
C VAL A 33 -2.80 9.98 17.42
N LEU A 34 -1.63 10.25 18.01
CA LEU A 34 -0.87 9.23 18.74
C LEU A 34 -1.79 8.71 19.84
N PRO A 35 -2.09 7.41 19.89
CA PRO A 35 -2.87 6.88 20.99
C PRO A 35 -2.12 7.15 22.28
N ASP A 36 -2.84 7.65 23.28
CA ASP A 36 -2.31 7.77 24.62
C ASP A 36 -1.77 6.42 25.08
N LYS A 37 -0.80 6.44 26.01
CA LYS A 37 -0.26 5.22 26.63
C LYS A 37 -1.43 4.31 27.04
N PRO A 38 -1.34 2.98 26.87
CA PRO A 38 -2.44 2.05 27.12
C PRO A 38 -2.99 2.07 28.57
N MET A 39 -2.26 2.70 29.50
CA MET A 39 -2.64 2.89 30.90
C MET A 39 -2.97 4.36 31.24
N SER A 40 -3.19 5.22 30.25
CA SER A 40 -3.59 6.61 30.46
C SER A 40 -4.93 6.66 31.18
N ARG A 41 -4.99 7.34 32.33
CA ARG A 41 -6.21 7.50 33.13
C ARG A 41 -7.17 8.56 32.57
N LYS A 42 -6.90 9.09 31.37
CA LYS A 42 -7.81 10.04 30.73
C LYS A 42 -9.08 9.26 30.32
N PRO A 43 -10.28 9.80 30.56
CA PRO A 43 -11.51 9.20 30.05
C PRO A 43 -11.38 9.13 28.53
N SER A 44 -11.78 8.00 27.94
CA SER A 44 -11.80 7.85 26.48
C SER A 44 -12.71 8.93 25.92
N GLU A 45 -12.15 9.90 25.20
CA GLU A 45 -12.95 10.79 24.39
C GLU A 45 -13.73 9.90 23.42
N VAL A 46 -15.06 9.95 23.52
CA VAL A 46 -15.96 9.27 22.59
C VAL A 46 -15.89 10.07 21.29
N ILE A 47 -14.82 9.83 20.53
CA ILE A 47 -14.67 10.37 19.19
C ILE A 47 -15.77 9.70 18.37
N ALA A 48 -16.81 10.46 18.02
CA ALA A 48 -17.85 9.99 17.14
C ALA A 48 -17.18 9.49 15.85
N GLU A 49 -17.35 8.20 15.55
CA GLU A 49 -16.76 7.58 14.38
C GLU A 49 -17.23 8.34 13.13
N ASN A 50 -16.31 9.10 12.53
CA ASN A 50 -16.61 9.94 11.40
C ASN A 50 -16.73 9.04 10.17
N SER A 51 -17.97 8.70 9.78
CA SER A 51 -18.25 7.75 8.69
C SER A 51 -17.57 8.14 7.36
N ASP A 52 -17.41 9.44 7.12
CA ASP A 52 -16.69 9.98 5.96
C ASP A 52 -15.20 9.63 5.98
N PHE A 53 -14.57 9.69 7.16
CA PHE A 53 -13.17 9.32 7.34
C PHE A 53 -12.97 7.81 7.12
N ILE A 54 -13.87 6.98 7.66
CA ILE A 54 -13.83 5.53 7.48
C ILE A 54 -13.99 5.18 5.99
N GLY A 55 -14.94 5.82 5.30
CA GLY A 55 -15.11 5.67 3.85
C GLY A 55 -13.88 6.08 3.05
N ALA A 56 -13.27 7.23 3.38
CA ALA A 56 -12.05 7.70 2.74
C ALA A 56 -10.86 6.75 3.00
N PHE A 57 -10.74 6.23 4.21
CA PHE A 57 -9.71 5.26 4.58
C PHE A 57 -9.84 3.94 3.82
N HIS A 58 -11.07 3.41 3.70
CA HIS A 58 -11.31 2.22 2.88
C HIS A 58 -11.00 2.47 1.40
N LYS A 59 -11.36 3.65 0.87
CA LYS A 59 -11.04 4.04 -0.51
C LYS A 59 -9.53 4.16 -0.74
N ALA A 60 -8.77 4.68 0.23
CA ALA A 60 -7.32 4.79 0.15
C ALA A 60 -6.61 3.42 0.17
N ARG A 61 -7.19 2.42 0.86
CA ARG A 61 -6.67 1.05 0.96
C ARG A 61 -7.11 0.13 -0.19
N GLN A 62 -7.88 0.62 -1.14
CA GLN A 62 -8.24 -0.17 -2.31
C GLN A 62 -6.99 -0.53 -3.12
N GLU A 63 -7.06 -1.69 -3.78
CA GLU A 63 -6.00 -2.17 -4.66
C GLU A 63 -5.69 -1.12 -5.74
N PRO A 64 -4.41 -0.91 -6.10
CA PRO A 64 -4.02 0.06 -7.13
C PRO A 64 -4.81 -0.08 -8.43
N THR A 65 -5.11 -1.31 -8.84
CA THR A 65 -5.89 -1.66 -10.04
C THR A 65 -7.34 -1.18 -10.01
N LYS A 66 -7.91 -0.94 -8.81
CA LYS A 66 -9.26 -0.34 -8.64
C LYS A 66 -9.20 1.18 -8.57
N LYS A 67 -8.07 1.73 -8.15
CA LYS A 67 -7.87 3.17 -7.96
C LYS A 67 -7.44 3.89 -9.23
N TYR A 68 -6.65 3.22 -10.08
CA TYR A 68 -6.10 3.79 -11.30
C TYR A 68 -6.35 2.85 -12.48
N THR A 69 -6.51 3.42 -13.67
CA THR A 69 -6.73 2.65 -14.92
C THR A 69 -5.43 2.05 -15.47
N MET A 70 -4.28 2.61 -15.10
CA MET A 70 -2.94 2.19 -15.52
C MET A 70 -1.96 2.36 -14.34
N PRO A 71 -0.85 1.59 -14.30
CA PRO A 71 0.16 1.78 -13.28
C PRO A 71 0.82 3.16 -13.43
N LEU A 72 1.01 3.86 -12.32
CA LEU A 72 1.63 5.18 -12.29
C LEU A 72 3.10 5.14 -11.86
N THR A 73 3.54 4.04 -11.24
CA THR A 73 4.90 3.86 -10.74
C THR A 73 5.43 2.47 -11.10
N GLU A 74 6.76 2.34 -11.22
CA GLU A 74 7.42 1.06 -11.51
C GLU A 74 7.03 -0.04 -10.50
N SER A 75 6.95 0.30 -9.22
CA SER A 75 6.52 -0.65 -8.19
C SER A 75 5.08 -1.13 -8.36
N GLN A 76 4.20 -0.31 -8.96
CA GLN A 76 2.83 -0.73 -9.28
C GLN A 76 2.79 -1.69 -10.47
N GLU A 77 3.73 -1.57 -11.42
CA GLU A 77 3.77 -2.45 -12.60
C GLU A 77 3.98 -3.91 -12.23
N ILE A 78 4.87 -4.19 -11.26
CA ILE A 78 5.24 -5.54 -10.83
C ILE A 78 4.01 -6.33 -10.33
N GLY A 79 3.04 -5.64 -9.70
CA GLY A 79 1.83 -6.25 -9.14
C GLY A 79 0.55 -5.92 -9.91
N TRP A 80 0.63 -5.24 -11.05
CA TRP A 80 -0.54 -4.69 -11.75
C TRP A 80 -1.46 -5.80 -12.27
N VAL A 81 -0.85 -6.84 -12.86
CA VAL A 81 -1.53 -8.06 -13.32
C VAL A 81 -1.07 -9.22 -12.44
N SER A 82 -1.81 -9.48 -11.37
CA SER A 82 -1.52 -10.58 -10.44
C SER A 82 -2.01 -11.95 -10.92
N THR A 83 -2.80 -11.97 -12.00
CA THR A 83 -3.29 -13.21 -12.60
C THR A 83 -2.14 -13.96 -13.26
N PRO A 84 -1.87 -15.21 -12.89
CA PRO A 84 -0.80 -15.98 -13.51
C PRO A 84 -1.11 -16.25 -14.98
N LEU A 85 -0.12 -16.13 -15.86
CA LEU A 85 -0.25 -16.38 -17.30
C LEU A 85 -0.62 -17.84 -17.61
N ILE A 86 -0.18 -18.76 -16.75
CA ILE A 86 -0.50 -20.18 -16.84
C ILE A 86 -1.42 -20.51 -15.67
N PRO A 87 -2.59 -21.12 -15.90
CA PRO A 87 -3.48 -21.53 -14.82
C PRO A 87 -2.72 -22.49 -13.89
N SER A 88 -2.72 -22.17 -12.59
CA SER A 88 -1.97 -22.96 -11.62
C SER A 88 -2.67 -24.30 -11.36
N ASN A 89 -2.25 -25.35 -12.06
CA ASN A 89 -2.67 -26.70 -11.73
C ASN A 89 -1.82 -27.24 -10.57
N ARG A 90 -2.36 -27.17 -9.35
CA ARG A 90 -1.69 -27.69 -8.15
C ARG A 90 -1.54 -29.22 -8.14
N HIS A 91 -2.18 -29.94 -9.06
CA HIS A 91 -2.01 -31.39 -9.17
C HIS A 91 -0.92 -31.80 -10.18
N ASP A 92 -0.35 -30.85 -10.94
CA ASP A 92 0.73 -31.15 -11.86
C ASP A 92 2.06 -31.36 -11.10
N GLN A 93 2.47 -32.62 -10.98
CA GLN A 93 3.69 -33.02 -10.28
C GLN A 93 4.98 -32.55 -10.97
N ARG A 94 4.92 -32.08 -12.23
CA ARG A 94 6.10 -31.58 -12.94
C ARG A 94 6.54 -30.20 -12.45
N PHE A 95 5.57 -29.37 -12.06
CA PHE A 95 5.82 -27.98 -11.66
C PHE A 95 5.64 -27.77 -10.15
N ASN A 96 5.02 -28.71 -9.45
CA ASN A 96 4.61 -28.53 -8.08
C ASN A 96 5.30 -29.51 -7.11
N PHE A 97 6.40 -29.05 -6.52
CA PHE A 97 7.17 -29.79 -5.53
C PHE A 97 6.86 -29.28 -4.13
N TYR A 98 5.74 -29.73 -3.57
CA TYR A 98 5.43 -29.42 -2.18
C TYR A 98 6.46 -30.05 -1.25
N ARG A 99 6.98 -29.25 -0.32
CA ARG A 99 7.72 -29.78 0.82
C ARG A 99 6.71 -30.42 1.76
N PHE A 100 6.78 -31.74 1.91
CA PHE A 100 5.99 -32.47 2.88
C PHE A 100 6.91 -33.10 3.91
N SER A 101 6.49 -33.10 5.18
CA SER A 101 7.19 -33.80 6.25
C SER A 101 6.63 -35.21 6.35
N THR A 102 7.50 -36.19 6.13
CA THR A 102 7.23 -37.60 6.43
C THR A 102 7.55 -37.89 7.88
N ASP A 103 7.02 -39.00 8.40
CA ASP A 103 7.27 -39.39 9.78
C ASP A 103 8.76 -39.62 10.07
N VAL A 104 9.53 -40.08 9.07
CA VAL A 104 11.00 -40.18 9.15
C VAL A 104 11.64 -38.81 9.33
N THR A 105 11.27 -37.82 8.50
CA THR A 105 11.83 -36.46 8.61
C THR A 105 11.45 -35.79 9.92
N LYS A 106 10.21 -35.98 10.41
CA LYS A 106 9.75 -35.46 11.70
C LYS A 106 10.51 -36.10 12.87
N HIS A 107 10.72 -37.41 12.82
CA HIS A 107 11.48 -38.12 13.85
C HIS A 107 12.93 -37.61 13.92
N GLN A 108 13.59 -37.48 12.77
CA GLN A 108 14.94 -36.93 12.68
C GLN A 108 15.01 -35.50 13.23
N GLU A 109 14.09 -34.62 12.83
CA GLU A 109 14.03 -33.25 13.37
C GLU A 109 13.83 -33.23 14.88
N SER A 110 13.01 -34.13 15.43
CA SER A 110 12.77 -34.22 16.87
C SER A 110 13.99 -34.73 17.66
N ALA A 111 14.78 -35.61 17.05
CA ALA A 111 15.99 -36.16 17.65
C ALA A 111 17.13 -35.13 17.70
N LEU A 112 17.22 -34.27 16.67
CA LEU A 112 18.23 -33.21 16.58
C LEU A 112 17.97 -31.99 17.48
N ARG A 113 16.75 -31.86 18.02
CA ARG A 113 16.35 -30.75 18.92
C ARG A 113 16.50 -31.10 20.41
N LYS A 114 17.03 -32.28 20.74
CA LYS A 114 17.38 -32.69 22.10
C LYS A 114 18.87 -32.50 22.35
#